data_AF-A0A9E5DGV7-F1
#
_entry.id   AF-A0A9E5DGV7-F1
#
_cell.length_a   1.000
_cell.length_b   1.000
_cell.length_c   1.000
_cell.angle_alpha   90.00
_cell.angle_beta   90.00
_cell.angle_gamma   90.00
#
_symmetry.space_group_name_H-M   'P 1'
#
loop_
_entity.id
_entity.type
_entity.pdbx_description
1 polymer ?
#
loop_
_entity_poly.entity_id
_entity_poly.type
_entity_poly.pdbx_seq_one_letter_code
_entity_poly.pdbx_strand_id
1 'polypeptide(L)'
;MTLSKILKSSILLSVFLISLVGLVAIQAPPATSYEIMYERETSQLVVANSTIMGMQPIIPASGIHYSVSSFKESEEVSGGGSHVVTGTIESMTLSLGSLTQYKGYIDISVNDFNITVNTSIPQLARIIIESYGLKELIWAGLTNSSASITTYSYLNKTGDIVLEFLNGTDFVNISLPIEVGKVYSLNETLSLVKVNVTGIIQTSFTFVIQNNFPRRYQPFQSQFNDYFANASAKEGYNVTIAYFNGTYVPAIVWKGEGIGSIASMFGHERFTRNTTFSFETIGFYGENGTLIGYLHDVYGSSVSSFSARAVSFYSNSVSGELKIVIGKGVVVKPAKALGVVEMNRVPVVVILNNRGEVESTAYVNLSHPVYIRQAGALAELSLNGTTKFVIVFVNNQTVNVTTVKPVNVTITRIAINGTAYSAQRVVVTPSGEYILFNVSLLTNTTEQPIVYKETSSGLVQVNSTNVFVTNGKVAVVDDPSTIYYVIYPSTATPVSTTTTSTSVTSSVSYTTTISTAISTTVTSSVSTITPTQVSSTSIKPSTNYTIIAVIAIVIIVIIAVVAIMIYRR
;
A
#
# COMPACT_ATOMS: atom_id res chain seq x y z
N MET A 1 -48.98 11.83 -18.22
CA MET A 1 -47.93 11.13 -17.45
C MET A 1 -46.96 12.20 -16.96
N THR A 2 -46.84 12.41 -15.64
CA THR A 2 -46.32 13.64 -15.05
C THR A 2 -44.82 13.89 -15.34
N LEU A 3 -44.52 15.13 -15.73
CA LEU A 3 -43.22 15.69 -16.13
C LEU A 3 -42.11 15.53 -15.06
N SER A 4 -42.47 15.21 -13.81
CA SER A 4 -41.51 14.97 -12.71
C SER A 4 -40.80 13.62 -12.77
N LYS A 5 -41.20 12.69 -13.65
CA LYS A 5 -40.54 11.38 -13.82
C LYS A 5 -39.39 11.39 -14.84
N ILE A 6 -39.32 12.37 -15.73
CA ILE A 6 -38.33 12.41 -16.83
C ILE A 6 -37.09 13.24 -16.46
N LEU A 7 -37.24 14.23 -15.57
CA LEU A 7 -36.11 15.00 -15.00
C LEU A 7 -35.14 14.12 -14.19
N LYS A 8 -35.62 12.97 -13.72
CA LYS A 8 -34.83 11.94 -13.03
C LYS A 8 -34.02 11.06 -13.98
N SER A 9 -34.06 11.23 -15.30
CA SER A 9 -33.42 10.28 -16.22
C SER A 9 -32.17 10.80 -16.90
N SER A 10 -31.94 12.12 -16.98
CA SER A 10 -30.81 12.71 -17.72
C SER A 10 -29.66 13.16 -16.81
N ILE A 11 -29.94 13.44 -15.54
CA ILE A 11 -28.94 13.78 -14.50
C ILE A 11 -28.52 12.54 -13.69
N LEU A 12 -29.39 11.53 -13.61
CA LEU A 12 -29.07 10.22 -13.03
C LEU A 12 -28.13 9.38 -13.92
N LEU A 13 -28.18 9.61 -15.24
CA LEU A 13 -27.45 8.81 -16.22
C LEU A 13 -26.01 9.30 -16.45
N SER A 14 -25.69 10.51 -16.00
CA SER A 14 -24.33 11.08 -16.01
C SER A 14 -23.36 10.41 -15.03
N VAL A 15 -23.84 9.52 -14.15
CA VAL A 15 -23.03 8.84 -13.12
C VAL A 15 -23.02 7.32 -13.30
N PHE A 16 -23.71 6.80 -14.31
CA PHE A 16 -23.77 5.37 -14.58
C PHE A 16 -22.87 4.99 -15.75
N LEU A 17 -21.93 4.07 -15.48
CA LEU A 17 -20.95 3.40 -16.37
C LEU A 17 -19.58 4.11 -16.39
N ILE A 18 -18.44 3.54 -15.95
CA ILE A 18 -18.02 2.14 -15.72
C ILE A 18 -16.87 2.12 -14.69
N SER A 19 -16.90 1.18 -13.73
CA SER A 19 -15.71 0.38 -13.39
C SER A 19 -16.11 -1.09 -13.42
N LEU A 20 -15.80 -1.76 -14.53
CA LEU A 20 -15.81 -3.22 -14.62
C LEU A 20 -14.34 -3.62 -14.72
N VAL A 21 -13.70 -3.84 -13.58
CA VAL A 21 -12.31 -4.33 -13.55
C VAL A 21 -12.34 -5.79 -14.01
N GLY A 22 -11.87 -6.01 -15.24
CA GLY A 22 -11.66 -7.34 -15.80
C GLY A 22 -10.57 -8.11 -15.06
N LEU A 23 -10.90 -9.38 -14.77
CA LEU A 23 -10.14 -10.46 -14.17
C LEU A 23 -8.61 -10.43 -14.32
N VAL A 24 -7.90 -10.65 -13.20
CA VAL A 24 -6.94 -11.78 -13.06
C VAL A 24 -6.90 -12.27 -11.60
N ALA A 25 -7.04 -13.59 -11.39
CA ALA A 25 -7.12 -14.24 -10.08
C ALA A 25 -5.76 -14.35 -9.32
N ILE A 26 -5.83 -14.04 -8.02
CA ILE A 26 -5.22 -14.60 -6.78
C ILE A 26 -3.71 -14.97 -6.75
N GLN A 27 -3.01 -14.35 -5.79
CA GLN A 27 -2.10 -15.04 -4.87
C GLN A 27 -2.27 -14.46 -3.44
N ALA A 28 -2.07 -15.30 -2.42
CA ALA A 28 -2.67 -15.15 -1.09
C ALA A 28 -2.33 -13.85 -0.32
N PRO A 29 -3.31 -13.25 0.38
CA PRO A 29 -3.07 -12.16 1.30
C PRO A 29 -2.38 -12.65 2.59
N PRO A 30 -1.41 -11.91 3.17
CA PRO A 30 -0.82 -12.26 4.46
C PRO A 30 -1.75 -11.96 5.66
N ALA A 31 -2.75 -11.09 5.49
CA ALA A 31 -3.72 -10.77 6.53
C ALA A 31 -5.03 -11.55 6.31
N THR A 32 -5.59 -12.10 7.40
CA THR A 32 -6.87 -12.80 7.38
C THR A 32 -8.07 -11.86 7.17
N SER A 33 -7.87 -10.56 7.44
CA SER A 33 -8.85 -9.50 7.21
C SER A 33 -8.18 -8.19 6.81
N TYR A 34 -8.96 -7.34 6.14
CA TYR A 34 -8.57 -6.05 5.60
C TYR A 34 -9.57 -4.99 6.02
N GLU A 35 -9.10 -3.79 6.30
CA GLU A 35 -9.94 -2.59 6.30
C GLU A 35 -9.87 -1.95 4.92
N ILE A 36 -11.04 -1.67 4.34
CA ILE A 36 -11.15 -1.05 3.03
C ILE A 36 -11.85 0.28 3.23
N MET A 37 -11.16 1.37 2.87
CA MET A 37 -11.72 2.70 2.76
C MET A 37 -11.86 3.02 1.28
N TYR A 38 -13.07 3.36 0.87
CA TYR A 38 -13.40 3.70 -0.50
C TYR A 38 -14.10 5.06 -0.52
N GLU A 39 -13.62 5.96 -1.38
CA GLU A 39 -14.25 7.25 -1.64
C GLU A 39 -14.22 7.53 -3.13
N ARG A 40 -15.34 7.96 -3.69
CA ARG A 40 -15.43 8.44 -5.06
C ARG A 40 -16.25 9.70 -5.11
N GLU A 41 -15.64 10.72 -5.66
CA GLU A 41 -16.20 12.06 -5.75
C GLU A 41 -16.26 12.49 -7.22
N THR A 42 -17.31 13.19 -7.59
CA THR A 42 -17.37 13.91 -8.87
C THR A 42 -17.91 15.31 -8.65
N SER A 43 -17.43 16.25 -9.45
CA SER A 43 -17.91 17.62 -9.47
C SER A 43 -18.02 18.09 -10.91
N GLN A 44 -19.16 18.65 -11.29
CA GLN A 44 -19.40 19.20 -12.62
C GLN A 44 -20.11 20.54 -12.54
N LEU A 45 -19.47 21.58 -13.06
CA LEU A 45 -20.07 22.89 -13.30
C LEU A 45 -20.44 23.00 -14.77
N VAL A 46 -21.70 23.32 -15.05
CA VAL A 46 -22.23 23.55 -16.40
C VAL A 46 -22.81 24.95 -16.49
N VAL A 47 -22.36 25.69 -17.49
CA VAL A 47 -22.87 27.03 -17.82
C VAL A 47 -23.51 26.93 -19.19
N ALA A 48 -24.83 27.05 -19.25
CA ALA A 48 -25.58 26.90 -20.49
C ALA A 48 -26.36 28.17 -20.81
N ASN A 49 -26.33 28.55 -22.08
CA ASN A 49 -27.19 29.57 -22.66
C ASN A 49 -28.01 28.90 -23.76
N SER A 50 -29.32 28.77 -23.53
CA SER A 50 -30.23 28.18 -24.50
C SER A 50 -31.44 29.10 -24.70
N THR A 51 -31.70 29.46 -25.96
CA THR A 51 -32.91 30.19 -26.37
C THR A 51 -34.01 29.25 -26.88
N ILE A 52 -33.76 27.93 -26.93
CA ILE A 52 -34.72 26.93 -27.43
C ILE A 52 -35.27 26.11 -26.26
N MET A 53 -36.54 26.34 -25.91
CA MET A 53 -37.33 25.38 -25.12
C MET A 53 -37.71 24.21 -26.03
N GLY A 54 -37.17 23.00 -25.82
CA GLY A 54 -37.76 21.80 -26.44
C GLY A 54 -36.84 20.64 -26.85
N MET A 55 -35.52 20.78 -26.83
CA MET A 55 -34.60 19.66 -27.16
C MET A 55 -33.89 19.11 -25.91
N GLN A 56 -34.67 18.54 -25.00
CA GLN A 56 -34.18 17.67 -23.92
C GLN A 56 -34.16 16.23 -24.49
N PRO A 57 -33.02 15.51 -24.51
CA PRO A 57 -32.14 15.33 -23.35
C PRO A 57 -30.64 15.69 -23.54
N ILE A 58 -30.25 16.31 -24.66
CA ILE A 58 -28.82 16.53 -25.00
C ILE A 58 -28.31 17.91 -24.54
N ILE A 59 -29.20 18.88 -24.33
CA ILE A 59 -28.86 20.29 -24.07
C ILE A 59 -29.32 20.68 -22.65
N PRO A 60 -28.42 21.15 -21.77
CA PRO A 60 -28.82 21.65 -20.45
C PRO A 60 -29.78 22.83 -20.56
N ALA A 61 -30.71 22.96 -19.60
CA ALA A 61 -31.55 24.16 -19.50
C ALA A 61 -30.66 25.41 -19.30
N SER A 62 -31.07 26.55 -19.87
CA SER A 62 -30.33 27.81 -19.70
C SER A 62 -30.13 28.13 -18.22
N GLY A 63 -28.90 28.49 -17.83
CA GLY A 63 -28.53 28.76 -16.45
C GLY A 63 -27.21 28.12 -16.06
N ILE A 64 -26.92 28.17 -14.75
CA ILE A 64 -25.72 27.59 -14.16
C ILE A 64 -26.17 26.40 -13.31
N HIS A 65 -25.59 25.24 -13.59
CA HIS A 65 -25.90 24.00 -12.89
C HIS A 65 -24.61 23.44 -12.31
N TYR A 66 -24.68 23.02 -11.06
CA TYR A 66 -23.57 22.40 -10.37
C TYR A 66 -24.01 21.05 -9.84
N SER A 67 -23.32 19.99 -10.24
CA SER A 67 -23.65 18.62 -9.85
C SER A 67 -22.46 17.98 -9.16
N VAL A 68 -22.75 17.21 -8.12
CA VAL A 68 -21.76 16.46 -7.37
C VAL A 68 -22.24 15.04 -7.15
N SER A 69 -21.32 14.10 -7.03
CA SER A 69 -21.63 12.76 -6.53
C SER A 69 -20.63 12.36 -5.47
N SER A 70 -21.12 11.79 -4.38
CA SER A 70 -20.30 11.28 -3.28
C SER A 70 -20.67 9.84 -2.99
N PHE A 71 -19.66 8.97 -3.03
CA PHE A 71 -19.75 7.55 -2.68
C PHE A 71 -18.66 7.25 -1.68
N LYS A 72 -19.04 6.92 -0.45
CA LYS A 72 -18.08 6.75 0.64
C LYS A 72 -18.45 5.53 1.47
N GLU A 73 -17.48 4.67 1.71
CA GLU A 73 -17.65 3.46 2.51
C GLU A 73 -16.36 3.11 3.25
N SER A 74 -16.51 2.55 4.45
CA SER A 74 -15.44 1.86 5.16
C SER A 74 -15.98 0.56 5.73
N GLU A 75 -15.33 -0.54 5.38
CA GLU A 75 -15.74 -1.88 5.81
C GLU A 75 -14.52 -2.74 6.14
N GLU A 76 -14.69 -3.63 7.11
CA GLU A 76 -13.76 -4.73 7.36
C GLU A 76 -14.17 -5.98 6.59
N VAL A 77 -13.24 -6.52 5.80
CA VAL A 77 -13.49 -7.65 4.90
C VAL A 77 -12.58 -8.80 5.25
N SER A 78 -13.13 -10.01 5.26
CA SER A 78 -12.34 -11.25 5.32
C SER A 78 -12.18 -11.83 3.91
N GLY A 79 -10.95 -11.87 3.39
CA GLY A 79 -10.65 -12.40 2.05
C GLY A 79 -10.94 -11.46 0.88
N GLY A 80 -10.81 -12.00 -0.34
CA GLY A 80 -11.19 -11.29 -1.58
C GLY A 80 -12.69 -11.33 -1.81
N GLY A 81 -13.28 -10.22 -2.26
CA GLY A 81 -14.72 -10.08 -2.41
C GLY A 81 -15.11 -8.83 -3.17
N SER A 82 -16.42 -8.65 -3.32
CA SER A 82 -17.03 -7.50 -3.97
C SER A 82 -18.01 -6.82 -3.02
N HIS A 83 -18.01 -5.49 -2.98
CA HIS A 83 -18.78 -4.70 -2.02
C HIS A 83 -19.74 -3.77 -2.73
N VAL A 84 -20.92 -3.57 -2.16
CA VAL A 84 -21.93 -2.67 -2.72
C VAL A 84 -21.78 -1.31 -2.06
N VAL A 85 -21.19 -0.36 -2.78
CA VAL A 85 -21.09 1.02 -2.33
C VAL A 85 -22.39 1.73 -2.65
N THR A 86 -22.95 2.42 -1.67
CA THR A 86 -24.10 3.32 -1.86
C THR A 86 -23.63 4.76 -1.74
N GLY A 87 -24.09 5.62 -2.64
CA GLY A 87 -23.79 7.04 -2.59
C GLY A 87 -24.93 7.88 -3.14
N THR A 88 -24.67 9.18 -3.22
CA THR A 88 -25.65 10.18 -3.60
C THR A 88 -25.12 11.05 -4.71
N ILE A 89 -26.02 11.43 -5.61
CA ILE A 89 -25.78 12.46 -6.62
C ILE A 89 -26.73 13.60 -6.30
N GLU A 90 -26.18 14.80 -6.27
CA GLU A 90 -26.91 16.04 -6.06
C GLU A 90 -26.67 16.97 -7.24
N SER A 91 -27.74 17.50 -7.80
CA SER A 91 -27.69 18.51 -8.85
C SER A 91 -28.42 19.76 -8.40
N MET A 92 -27.72 20.88 -8.51
CA MET A 92 -28.12 22.18 -8.02
C MET A 92 -28.26 23.15 -9.19
N THR A 93 -29.37 23.88 -9.23
CA THR A 93 -29.52 25.03 -10.12
C THR A 93 -29.16 26.29 -9.36
N LEU A 94 -28.25 27.09 -9.93
CA LEU A 94 -27.62 28.21 -9.27
C LEU A 94 -28.09 29.55 -9.85
N SER A 95 -28.24 30.54 -8.99
CA SER A 95 -28.45 31.93 -9.35
C SER A 95 -27.29 32.79 -8.82
N LEU A 96 -26.90 33.80 -9.60
CA LEU A 96 -25.78 34.67 -9.25
C LEU A 96 -26.29 35.96 -8.61
N GLY A 97 -25.61 36.38 -7.53
CA GLY A 97 -25.75 37.68 -6.91
C GLY A 97 -24.58 38.61 -7.22
N SER A 98 -24.39 39.62 -6.37
CA SER A 98 -23.25 40.54 -6.48
C SER A 98 -21.94 39.93 -5.99
N LEU A 99 -20.83 40.48 -6.46
CA LEU A 99 -19.51 40.25 -5.87
C LEU A 99 -19.53 40.66 -4.39
N THR A 100 -19.11 39.75 -3.52
CA THR A 100 -19.14 39.92 -2.07
C THR A 100 -17.80 39.50 -1.48
N GLN A 101 -17.30 40.26 -0.52
CA GLN A 101 -16.07 39.93 0.19
C GLN A 101 -16.40 39.08 1.43
N TYR A 102 -15.85 37.88 1.49
CA TYR A 102 -15.98 36.94 2.60
C TYR A 102 -14.67 36.88 3.36
N LYS A 103 -14.71 37.18 4.65
CA LYS A 103 -13.58 37.02 5.57
C LYS A 103 -13.88 35.87 6.52
N GLY A 104 -12.95 34.94 6.66
CA GLY A 104 -13.19 33.75 7.47
C GLY A 104 -11.92 32.96 7.76
N TYR A 105 -12.10 31.87 8.50
CA TYR A 105 -11.01 30.95 8.83
C TYR A 105 -11.06 29.70 7.95
N ILE A 106 -9.91 29.05 7.82
CA ILE A 106 -9.73 27.72 7.23
C ILE A 106 -8.77 26.95 8.14
N ASP A 107 -9.24 25.86 8.74
CA ASP A 107 -8.42 24.94 9.53
C ASP A 107 -8.32 23.60 8.81
N ILE A 108 -7.12 23.05 8.70
CA ILE A 108 -6.84 21.80 7.97
C ILE A 108 -6.08 20.88 8.92
N SER A 109 -6.62 19.70 9.18
CA SER A 109 -5.97 18.64 9.94
C SER A 109 -5.69 17.46 9.02
N VAL A 110 -4.44 16.99 9.04
CA VAL A 110 -3.96 15.96 8.11
C VAL A 110 -3.49 14.74 8.89
N ASN A 111 -4.15 13.60 8.68
CA ASN A 111 -3.76 12.31 9.23
C ASN A 111 -3.30 11.37 8.08
N ASP A 112 -2.88 10.14 8.42
CA ASP A 112 -2.28 9.23 7.44
C ASP A 112 -3.21 8.87 6.26
N PHE A 113 -4.52 8.76 6.53
CA PHE A 113 -5.52 8.35 5.53
C PHE A 113 -6.77 9.23 5.49
N ASN A 114 -6.74 10.39 6.15
CA ASN A 114 -7.85 11.33 6.13
C ASN A 114 -7.37 12.77 6.29
N ILE A 115 -8.16 13.68 5.71
CA ILE A 115 -8.01 15.11 5.88
C ILE A 115 -9.34 15.65 6.39
N THR A 116 -9.26 16.55 7.37
CA THR A 116 -10.39 17.33 7.85
C THR A 116 -10.18 18.79 7.53
N VAL A 117 -11.13 19.40 6.82
CA VAL A 117 -11.14 20.84 6.52
C VAL A 117 -12.34 21.48 7.23
N ASN A 118 -12.06 22.47 8.08
CA ASN A 118 -13.07 23.35 8.65
C ASN A 118 -12.93 24.72 7.99
N THR A 119 -14.03 25.31 7.54
CA THR A 119 -13.99 26.67 7.01
C THR A 119 -15.25 27.44 7.36
N SER A 120 -15.12 28.75 7.55
CA SER A 120 -16.28 29.66 7.63
C SER A 120 -16.52 30.44 6.33
N ILE A 121 -15.67 30.28 5.32
CA ILE A 121 -15.85 30.92 4.02
C ILE A 121 -16.83 30.05 3.22
N PRO A 122 -17.96 30.60 2.74
CA PRO A 122 -18.94 29.83 1.99
C PRO A 122 -18.46 29.56 0.56
N GLN A 123 -19.23 28.76 -0.17
CA GLN A 123 -19.02 28.39 -1.56
C GLN A 123 -17.81 27.49 -1.80
N LEU A 124 -17.26 26.82 -0.77
CA LEU A 124 -16.28 25.75 -0.96
C LEU A 124 -16.96 24.63 -1.75
N ALA A 125 -16.37 24.30 -2.91
CA ALA A 125 -16.98 23.42 -3.89
C ALA A 125 -16.19 22.13 -4.09
N ARG A 126 -14.86 22.20 -4.04
CA ARG A 126 -13.96 21.05 -4.21
C ARG A 126 -12.78 21.13 -3.26
N ILE A 127 -12.30 19.97 -2.84
CA ILE A 127 -11.02 19.81 -2.17
C ILE A 127 -10.21 18.81 -3.00
N ILE A 128 -9.05 19.26 -3.47
CA ILE A 128 -8.13 18.47 -4.29
C ILE A 128 -6.80 18.38 -3.53
N ILE A 129 -6.14 17.22 -3.58
CA ILE A 129 -4.78 17.06 -3.08
C ILE A 129 -3.83 16.73 -4.22
N GLU A 130 -2.58 17.18 -4.07
CA GLU A 130 -1.49 16.89 -4.99
C GLU A 130 -0.27 16.41 -4.18
N SER A 131 0.18 15.17 -4.37
CA SER A 131 1.32 14.58 -3.63
C SER A 131 2.18 13.71 -4.53
N TYR A 132 3.41 14.14 -4.83
CA TYR A 132 4.41 13.33 -5.54
C TYR A 132 3.92 12.71 -6.88
N GLY A 133 3.15 13.48 -7.66
CA GLY A 133 2.54 13.03 -8.92
C GLY A 133 1.18 12.32 -8.77
N LEU A 134 0.70 12.16 -7.54
CA LEU A 134 -0.68 11.79 -7.23
C LEU A 134 -1.52 13.08 -7.20
N LYS A 135 -2.65 13.09 -7.91
CA LYS A 135 -3.63 14.17 -7.84
C LYS A 135 -4.97 13.51 -7.60
N GLU A 136 -5.75 14.01 -6.66
CA GLU A 136 -6.97 13.36 -6.22
C GLU A 136 -8.03 14.42 -5.86
N LEU A 137 -9.27 14.20 -6.30
CA LEU A 137 -10.43 14.94 -5.79
C LEU A 137 -10.97 14.20 -4.55
N ILE A 138 -10.65 14.72 -3.37
CA ILE A 138 -11.01 14.09 -2.09
C ILE A 138 -12.40 14.51 -1.62
N TRP A 139 -12.95 15.63 -2.09
CA TRP A 139 -14.31 16.03 -1.73
C TRP A 139 -14.94 16.93 -2.79
N ALA A 140 -16.23 16.74 -3.06
CA ALA A 140 -17.05 17.64 -3.85
C ALA A 140 -18.38 17.96 -3.15
N GLY A 141 -18.77 19.23 -3.13
CA GLY A 141 -20.04 19.69 -2.55
C GLY A 141 -20.26 21.17 -2.82
N LEU A 142 -21.13 21.82 -2.05
CA LEU A 142 -21.26 23.28 -2.04
C LEU A 142 -21.63 23.77 -0.65
N THR A 143 -20.69 24.41 0.04
CA THR A 143 -20.95 24.96 1.37
C THR A 143 -21.68 26.30 1.27
N ASN A 144 -22.70 26.53 2.10
CA ASN A 144 -23.42 27.81 2.15
C ASN A 144 -23.06 28.65 3.40
N SER A 145 -22.37 28.04 4.36
CA SER A 145 -21.99 28.60 5.65
C SER A 145 -20.74 27.88 6.15
N SER A 146 -20.41 28.06 7.44
CA SER A 146 -19.37 27.26 8.07
C SER A 146 -19.62 25.77 7.89
N ALA A 147 -18.57 25.04 7.54
CA ALA A 147 -18.61 23.62 7.24
C ALA A 147 -17.41 22.90 7.86
N SER A 148 -17.61 21.63 8.19
CA SER A 148 -16.57 20.69 8.61
C SER A 148 -16.67 19.48 7.69
N ILE A 149 -15.61 19.21 6.94
CA ILE A 149 -15.55 18.18 5.90
C ILE A 149 -14.44 17.20 6.28
N THR A 150 -14.77 15.93 6.44
CA THR A 150 -13.80 14.86 6.70
C THR A 150 -13.86 13.83 5.58
N THR A 151 -12.72 13.65 4.90
CA THR A 151 -12.60 12.80 3.71
C THR A 151 -11.40 11.86 3.80
N TYR A 152 -11.49 10.69 3.17
CA TYR A 152 -10.34 9.83 2.94
C TYR A 152 -9.38 10.50 1.95
N SER A 153 -8.09 10.29 2.16
CA SER A 153 -7.04 10.88 1.32
C SER A 153 -5.75 10.11 1.53
N TYR A 154 -4.82 10.21 0.59
CA TYR A 154 -3.47 9.71 0.77
C TYR A 154 -2.42 10.75 0.41
N LEU A 155 -1.45 10.95 1.30
CA LEU A 155 -0.26 11.76 1.05
C LEU A 155 0.98 10.90 1.26
N ASN A 156 1.94 11.00 0.35
CA ASN A 156 3.27 10.44 0.56
C ASN A 156 4.07 11.37 1.49
N LYS A 157 3.65 11.45 2.76
CA LYS A 157 4.08 12.36 3.83
C LYS A 157 3.77 13.85 3.63
N THR A 158 4.06 14.41 2.46
CA THR A 158 3.85 15.82 2.12
C THR A 158 3.10 15.98 0.80
N GLY A 159 2.39 17.09 0.63
CA GLY A 159 1.74 17.46 -0.62
C GLY A 159 1.18 18.87 -0.54
N ASP A 160 0.34 19.22 -1.51
CA ASP A 160 -0.43 20.46 -1.53
C ASP A 160 -1.92 20.13 -1.47
N ILE A 161 -2.68 20.96 -0.75
CA ILE A 161 -4.14 20.96 -0.79
C ILE A 161 -4.62 22.18 -1.56
N VAL A 162 -5.58 21.97 -2.45
CA VAL A 162 -6.24 23.01 -3.25
C VAL A 162 -7.71 23.04 -2.88
N LEU A 163 -8.16 24.15 -2.30
CA LEU A 163 -9.55 24.42 -1.97
C LEU A 163 -10.14 25.28 -3.09
N GLU A 164 -11.07 24.73 -3.88
CA GLU A 164 -11.73 25.47 -4.95
C GLU A 164 -13.07 26.00 -4.46
N PHE A 165 -13.21 27.33 -4.43
CA PHE A 165 -14.43 28.03 -4.10
C PHE A 165 -15.16 28.42 -5.38
N LEU A 166 -16.45 28.08 -5.48
CA LEU A 166 -17.27 28.45 -6.62
C LEU A 166 -17.42 29.98 -6.65
N ASN A 167 -17.12 30.58 -7.80
CA ASN A 167 -17.11 32.02 -8.03
C ASN A 167 -17.91 32.36 -9.29
N GLY A 168 -19.24 32.23 -9.20
CA GLY A 168 -20.12 32.47 -10.33
C GLY A 168 -20.10 31.33 -11.35
N THR A 169 -19.42 31.53 -12.48
CA THR A 169 -19.30 30.56 -13.58
C THR A 169 -17.95 29.83 -13.61
N ASP A 170 -17.08 30.09 -12.64
CA ASP A 170 -15.74 29.49 -12.53
C ASP A 170 -15.35 29.30 -11.06
N PHE A 171 -14.12 28.90 -10.78
CA PHE A 171 -13.59 28.67 -9.44
C PHE A 171 -12.47 29.65 -9.07
N VAL A 172 -12.32 29.90 -7.77
CA VAL A 172 -11.17 30.60 -7.18
C VAL A 172 -10.52 29.67 -6.17
N ASN A 173 -9.20 29.59 -6.21
CA ASN A 173 -8.45 28.56 -5.49
C ASN A 173 -7.63 29.17 -4.35
N ILE A 174 -7.59 28.46 -3.22
CA ILE A 174 -6.57 28.62 -2.17
C ILE A 174 -5.73 27.35 -2.18
N SER A 175 -4.41 27.50 -2.21
CA SER A 175 -3.46 26.38 -2.19
C SER A 175 -2.51 26.50 -1.00
N LEU A 176 -2.26 25.39 -0.31
CA LEU A 176 -1.38 25.34 0.85
C LEU A 176 -0.55 24.05 0.84
N PRO A 177 0.77 24.10 1.12
CA PRO A 177 1.55 22.90 1.38
C PRO A 177 1.15 22.29 2.73
N ILE A 178 0.94 20.97 2.73
CA ILE A 178 0.51 20.20 3.89
C ILE A 178 1.39 18.96 4.13
N GLU A 179 1.46 18.55 5.39
CA GLU A 179 2.22 17.39 5.85
C GLU A 179 1.37 16.55 6.81
N VAL A 180 1.47 15.23 6.69
CA VAL A 180 0.79 14.28 7.59
C VAL A 180 1.25 14.47 9.04
N GLY A 181 0.28 14.56 9.95
CA GLY A 181 0.46 14.79 11.38
C GLY A 181 0.53 16.27 11.77
N LYS A 182 0.23 17.18 10.84
CA LYS A 182 0.20 18.63 11.08
C LYS A 182 -1.22 19.17 11.01
N VAL A 183 -1.40 20.32 11.68
CA VAL A 183 -2.62 21.14 11.62
C VAL A 183 -2.22 22.53 11.14
N TYR A 184 -3.05 23.09 10.26
CA TYR A 184 -2.87 24.40 9.66
C TYR A 184 -4.09 25.26 9.94
N SER A 185 -3.88 26.54 10.21
CA SER A 185 -4.95 27.52 10.44
C SER A 185 -4.64 28.79 9.67
N LEU A 186 -5.57 29.21 8.82
CA LEU A 186 -5.47 30.39 7.97
C LEU A 186 -6.66 31.31 8.22
N ASN A 187 -6.44 32.62 8.14
CA ASN A 187 -7.50 33.61 8.07
C ASN A 187 -7.43 34.29 6.71
N GLU A 188 -8.45 34.07 5.90
CA GLU A 188 -8.45 34.47 4.50
C GLU A 188 -9.58 35.44 4.18
N THR A 189 -9.39 36.22 3.13
CA THR A 189 -10.40 37.13 2.61
C THR A 189 -10.55 36.93 1.11
N LEU A 190 -11.66 36.33 0.68
CA LEU A 190 -11.96 36.05 -0.72
C LEU A 190 -13.06 36.98 -1.23
N SER A 191 -12.90 37.47 -2.46
CA SER A 191 -13.97 38.18 -3.18
C SER A 191 -14.64 37.20 -4.13
N LEU A 192 -15.86 36.78 -3.80
CA LEU A 192 -16.61 35.77 -4.54
C LEU A 192 -17.93 36.36 -5.05
N VAL A 193 -18.28 36.06 -6.29
CA VAL A 193 -19.63 36.26 -6.81
C VAL A 193 -20.56 35.36 -6.01
N LYS A 194 -21.55 35.96 -5.35
CA LYS A 194 -22.49 35.22 -4.50
C LYS A 194 -23.26 34.20 -5.34
N VAL A 195 -23.30 32.96 -4.88
CA VAL A 195 -24.08 31.89 -5.49
C VAL A 195 -25.22 31.51 -4.56
N ASN A 196 -26.46 31.50 -5.07
CA ASN A 196 -27.61 30.98 -4.32
C ASN A 196 -28.18 29.75 -5.03
N VAL A 197 -28.41 28.69 -4.26
CA VAL A 197 -29.07 27.47 -4.75
C VAL A 197 -30.58 27.72 -4.85
N THR A 198 -31.13 27.53 -6.04
CA THR A 198 -32.56 27.77 -6.35
C THR A 198 -33.36 26.49 -6.53
N GLY A 199 -32.67 25.36 -6.76
CA GLY A 199 -33.27 24.04 -6.86
C GLY A 199 -32.23 22.97 -6.57
N ILE A 200 -32.67 21.89 -5.93
CA ILE A 200 -31.84 20.73 -5.60
C ILE A 200 -32.60 19.48 -6.04
N ILE A 201 -31.90 18.59 -6.73
CA ILE A 201 -32.36 17.24 -7.05
C ILE A 201 -31.33 16.28 -6.49
N GLN A 202 -31.77 15.37 -5.63
CA GLN A 202 -30.90 14.35 -5.04
C GLN A 202 -31.40 12.96 -5.39
N THR A 203 -30.46 12.07 -5.70
CA THR A 203 -30.74 10.65 -5.98
C THR A 203 -29.67 9.75 -5.40
N SER A 204 -30.09 8.60 -4.90
CA SER A 204 -29.19 7.58 -4.36
C SER A 204 -28.90 6.50 -5.39
N PHE A 205 -27.67 5.98 -5.35
CA PHE A 205 -27.18 4.98 -6.27
C PHE A 205 -26.30 3.97 -5.59
N THR A 206 -26.27 2.77 -6.16
CA THR A 206 -25.40 1.70 -5.71
C THR A 206 -24.59 1.13 -6.88
N PHE A 207 -23.35 0.74 -6.61
CA PHE A 207 -22.54 -0.04 -7.53
C PHE A 207 -21.65 -1.00 -6.76
N VAL A 208 -21.05 -1.96 -7.47
CA VAL A 208 -20.21 -2.99 -6.88
C VAL A 208 -18.74 -2.68 -7.13
N ILE A 209 -17.93 -2.55 -6.07
CA ILE A 209 -16.47 -2.49 -6.16
C ILE A 209 -15.88 -3.88 -6.00
N GLN A 210 -14.76 -4.14 -6.68
CA GLN A 210 -14.03 -5.42 -6.61
C GLN A 210 -12.72 -5.23 -5.85
N ASN A 211 -12.36 -6.21 -5.01
CA ASN A 211 -11.08 -6.23 -4.30
C ASN A 211 -10.01 -7.02 -5.05
N ASN A 212 -9.36 -6.34 -6.00
CA ASN A 212 -8.20 -6.88 -6.70
C ASN A 212 -6.92 -6.29 -6.10
N PHE A 213 -6.02 -7.15 -5.65
CA PHE A 213 -4.71 -6.75 -5.13
C PHE A 213 -3.71 -6.57 -6.27
N PRO A 214 -2.83 -5.55 -6.23
CA PRO A 214 -1.81 -5.38 -7.24
C PRO A 214 -0.81 -6.53 -7.20
N ARG A 215 -0.38 -6.97 -8.40
CA ARG A 215 0.61 -8.03 -8.54
C ARG A 215 2.01 -7.46 -8.56
N ARG A 216 2.83 -7.95 -7.64
CA ARG A 216 4.24 -7.56 -7.50
C ARG A 216 5.03 -7.75 -8.81
N TYR A 217 5.81 -6.74 -9.21
CA TYR A 217 6.66 -6.75 -10.42
C TYR A 217 5.91 -7.12 -11.72
N GLN A 218 4.63 -6.79 -11.84
CA GLN A 218 3.86 -6.94 -13.07
C GLN A 218 3.27 -5.59 -13.51
N PRO A 219 3.13 -5.31 -14.81
CA PRO A 219 2.43 -4.11 -15.28
C PRO A 219 1.00 -4.05 -14.73
N PHE A 220 0.53 -2.84 -14.44
CA PHE A 220 -0.84 -2.59 -14.00
C PHE A 220 -1.61 -1.88 -15.11
N GLN A 221 -2.87 -2.25 -15.29
CA GLN A 221 -3.75 -1.61 -16.26
C GLN A 221 -4.91 -0.97 -15.52
N SER A 222 -5.12 0.32 -15.76
CA SER A 222 -6.29 1.04 -15.30
C SER A 222 -7.08 1.58 -16.50
N GLN A 223 -8.38 1.71 -16.30
CA GLN A 223 -9.30 2.28 -17.28
C GLN A 223 -10.16 3.32 -16.57
N PHE A 224 -10.26 4.48 -17.19
CA PHE A 224 -11.17 5.53 -16.81
C PHE A 224 -12.18 5.69 -17.93
N ASN A 225 -13.43 5.44 -17.58
CA ASN A 225 -14.52 5.58 -18.52
C ASN A 225 -15.39 6.75 -18.09
N ASP A 226 -15.50 7.72 -18.98
CA ASP A 226 -16.39 8.86 -18.91
C ASP A 226 -17.41 8.74 -20.05
N TYR A 227 -18.61 9.28 -19.90
CA TYR A 227 -19.77 9.11 -20.78
C TYR A 227 -19.49 9.23 -22.29
N PHE A 228 -18.49 10.03 -22.67
CA PHE A 228 -18.06 10.18 -24.05
C PHE A 228 -16.65 9.63 -24.33
N ALA A 229 -15.79 9.47 -23.33
CA ALA A 229 -14.39 9.15 -23.55
C ALA A 229 -13.92 8.03 -22.63
N ASN A 230 -13.29 7.01 -23.22
CA ASN A 230 -12.59 5.98 -22.49
C ASN A 230 -11.10 6.27 -22.60
N ALA A 231 -10.44 6.44 -21.46
CA ALA A 231 -9.00 6.50 -21.35
C ALA A 231 -8.53 5.22 -20.68
N SER A 232 -7.48 4.59 -21.21
CA SER A 232 -6.86 3.44 -20.57
C SER A 232 -5.36 3.61 -20.60
N ALA A 233 -4.71 3.27 -19.50
CA ALA A 233 -3.27 3.27 -19.41
C ALA A 233 -2.80 1.94 -18.86
N LYS A 234 -1.77 1.38 -19.50
CA LYS A 234 -1.07 0.18 -19.06
C LYS A 234 0.38 0.54 -18.91
N GLU A 235 0.82 0.63 -17.67
CA GLU A 235 2.14 1.13 -17.37
C GLU A 235 2.96 0.11 -16.58
N GLY A 236 4.27 0.32 -16.64
CA GLY A 236 5.23 -0.43 -15.84
C GLY A 236 5.07 -0.13 -14.34
N TYR A 237 6.10 -0.48 -13.59
CA TYR A 237 6.16 -0.19 -12.15
C TYR A 237 7.49 0.45 -11.81
N ASN A 238 7.48 1.22 -10.73
CA ASN A 238 8.67 1.74 -10.09
C ASN A 238 8.78 1.16 -8.68
N VAL A 239 10.00 0.84 -8.25
CA VAL A 239 10.27 0.29 -6.91
C VAL A 239 10.92 1.39 -6.09
N THR A 240 10.32 1.69 -4.94
CA THR A 240 10.71 2.84 -4.10
C THR A 240 10.33 2.58 -2.64
N ILE A 241 10.31 3.64 -1.83
CA ILE A 241 9.64 3.68 -0.54
C ILE A 241 8.46 4.65 -0.63
N ALA A 242 7.41 4.38 0.15
CA ALA A 242 6.26 5.27 0.27
C ALA A 242 5.79 5.32 1.73
N TYR A 243 5.26 6.48 2.12
CA TYR A 243 4.78 6.72 3.47
C TYR A 243 3.47 5.96 3.69
N PHE A 244 3.40 5.19 4.76
CA PHE A 244 2.26 4.36 5.11
C PHE A 244 2.11 4.31 6.63
N ASN A 245 1.02 4.87 7.14
CA ASN A 245 0.61 4.77 8.54
C ASN A 245 1.74 5.11 9.54
N GLY A 246 2.28 6.33 9.44
CA GLY A 246 3.32 6.82 10.36
C GLY A 246 4.78 6.72 9.89
N THR A 247 5.11 5.92 8.86
CA THR A 247 6.51 5.79 8.41
C THR A 247 6.67 5.38 6.93
N TYR A 248 7.90 5.45 6.41
CA TYR A 248 8.21 4.97 5.06
C TYR A 248 8.47 3.47 5.05
N VAL A 249 7.81 2.76 4.14
CA VAL A 249 7.96 1.32 3.92
C VAL A 249 8.34 1.02 2.47
N PRO A 250 8.94 -0.15 2.18
CA PRO A 250 9.16 -0.60 0.81
C PRO A 250 7.87 -0.59 0.00
N ALA A 251 7.91 -0.02 -1.21
CA ALA A 251 6.74 0.18 -2.04
C ALA A 251 7.00 -0.13 -3.51
N ILE A 252 5.97 -0.63 -4.19
CA ILE A 252 5.94 -0.69 -5.66
C ILE A 252 4.80 0.21 -6.12
N VAL A 253 5.11 1.09 -7.04
CA VAL A 253 4.23 2.15 -7.52
C VAL A 253 3.96 1.94 -9.01
N TRP A 254 2.69 1.93 -9.38
CA TRP A 254 2.23 1.92 -10.77
C TRP A 254 1.54 3.25 -11.04
N LYS A 255 2.02 4.00 -12.03
CA LYS A 255 1.40 5.25 -12.44
C LYS A 255 1.10 5.21 -13.91
N GLY A 256 0.01 5.83 -14.34
CA GLY A 256 -0.24 6.02 -15.76
C GLY A 256 -1.20 7.16 -16.04
N GLU A 257 -1.11 7.66 -17.25
CA GLU A 257 -1.90 8.80 -17.73
C GLU A 257 -2.59 8.44 -19.05
N GLY A 258 -3.77 9.03 -19.27
CA GLY A 258 -4.52 8.88 -20.49
C GLY A 258 -5.16 10.19 -20.90
N ILE A 259 -5.33 10.38 -22.20
CA ILE A 259 -5.99 11.55 -22.77
C ILE A 259 -7.09 11.05 -23.71
N GLY A 260 -8.29 11.61 -23.56
CA GLY A 260 -9.41 11.44 -24.48
C GLY A 260 -9.78 12.78 -25.08
N SER A 261 -10.02 12.82 -26.39
CA SER A 261 -10.57 14.02 -27.04
C SER A 261 -11.64 13.62 -28.04
N ILE A 262 -12.75 14.35 -28.00
CA ILE A 262 -13.81 14.26 -29.00
C ILE A 262 -14.05 15.64 -29.55
N ALA A 263 -13.91 15.76 -30.87
CA ALA A 263 -14.37 16.91 -31.61
C ALA A 263 -15.37 16.41 -32.66
N SER A 264 -16.56 17.00 -32.68
CA SER A 264 -17.55 16.77 -33.73
C SER A 264 -18.04 18.08 -34.30
N MET A 265 -18.24 18.09 -35.62
CA MET A 265 -18.82 19.21 -36.35
C MET A 265 -19.98 18.71 -37.19
N PHE A 266 -21.16 19.29 -36.98
CA PHE A 266 -22.36 19.06 -37.80
C PHE A 266 -22.88 20.42 -38.30
N GLY A 267 -22.52 20.80 -39.53
CA GLY A 267 -22.89 22.10 -40.08
C GLY A 267 -22.24 23.27 -39.32
N HIS A 268 -23.05 24.10 -38.66
CA HIS A 268 -22.58 25.21 -37.81
C HIS A 268 -22.40 24.82 -36.33
N GLU A 269 -22.65 23.56 -35.98
CA GLU A 269 -22.57 23.06 -34.61
C GLU A 269 -21.19 22.50 -34.34
N ARG A 270 -20.62 22.86 -33.19
CA ARG A 270 -19.31 22.40 -32.74
C ARG A 270 -19.42 21.85 -31.34
N PHE A 271 -19.00 20.60 -31.16
CA PHE A 271 -18.79 20.00 -29.85
C PHE A 271 -17.31 19.65 -29.71
N THR A 272 -16.72 20.09 -28.61
CA THR A 272 -15.35 19.70 -28.24
C THR A 272 -15.35 19.26 -26.78
N ARG A 273 -14.75 18.11 -26.52
CA ARG A 273 -14.45 17.62 -25.17
C ARG A 273 -13.01 17.16 -25.11
N ASN A 274 -12.30 17.61 -24.09
CA ASN A 274 -10.98 17.12 -23.76
C ASN A 274 -11.02 16.56 -22.35
N THR A 275 -10.48 15.35 -22.19
CA THR A 275 -10.43 14.59 -20.95
C THR A 275 -8.99 14.19 -20.70
N THR A 276 -8.49 14.47 -19.50
CA THR A 276 -7.25 13.92 -18.99
C THR A 276 -7.57 13.00 -17.83
N PHE A 277 -6.80 11.92 -17.70
CA PHE A 277 -6.94 10.93 -16.66
C PHE A 277 -5.54 10.54 -16.19
N SER A 278 -5.39 10.35 -14.88
CA SER A 278 -4.22 9.77 -14.25
C SER A 278 -4.66 8.75 -13.21
N PHE A 279 -3.87 7.71 -13.02
CA PHE A 279 -4.03 6.80 -11.90
C PHE A 279 -2.69 6.51 -11.24
N GLU A 280 -2.77 6.18 -9.95
CA GLU A 280 -1.66 5.69 -9.17
C GLU A 280 -2.10 4.53 -8.30
N THR A 281 -1.40 3.41 -8.37
CA THR A 281 -1.57 2.29 -7.45
C THR A 281 -0.26 2.13 -6.68
N ILE A 282 -0.32 1.96 -5.36
CA ILE A 282 0.85 1.71 -4.53
C ILE A 282 0.63 0.44 -3.72
N GLY A 283 1.55 -0.52 -3.82
CA GLY A 283 1.60 -1.68 -2.94
C GLY A 283 2.65 -1.46 -1.87
N PHE A 284 2.25 -1.57 -0.59
CA PHE A 284 3.12 -1.39 0.57
C PHE A 284 3.55 -2.75 1.11
N TYR A 285 4.85 -2.92 1.36
CA TYR A 285 5.41 -4.21 1.77
C TYR A 285 6.15 -4.10 3.10
N GLY A 286 5.80 -4.95 4.05
CA GLY A 286 6.41 -4.98 5.38
C GLY A 286 7.36 -6.16 5.57
N GLU A 287 7.41 -6.66 6.81
CA GLU A 287 8.22 -7.81 7.20
C GLU A 287 7.95 -9.04 6.33
N ASN A 288 9.00 -9.84 6.11
CA ASN A 288 8.95 -11.02 5.24
C ASN A 288 8.59 -10.70 3.77
N GLY A 289 8.53 -9.42 3.41
CA GLY A 289 8.03 -8.98 2.12
C GLY A 289 6.52 -9.23 1.96
N THR A 290 5.76 -9.15 3.04
CA THR A 290 4.30 -9.31 3.00
C THR A 290 3.62 -8.04 2.49
N LEU A 291 2.58 -8.15 1.67
CA LEU A 291 1.75 -7.00 1.27
C LEU A 291 0.92 -6.56 2.47
N ILE A 292 1.28 -5.44 3.08
CA ILE A 292 0.65 -4.92 4.30
C ILE A 292 -0.50 -3.95 4.02
N GLY A 293 -0.56 -3.43 2.80
CA GLY A 293 -1.65 -2.61 2.31
C GLY A 293 -1.47 -2.26 0.84
N TYR A 294 -2.49 -1.69 0.22
CA TYR A 294 -2.35 -1.04 -1.07
C TYR A 294 -3.29 0.16 -1.18
N LEU A 295 -2.94 1.05 -2.09
CA LEU A 295 -3.70 2.22 -2.50
C LEU A 295 -4.00 2.11 -3.98
N HIS A 296 -5.19 2.52 -4.40
CA HIS A 296 -5.50 2.85 -5.78
C HIS A 296 -6.17 4.22 -5.80
N ASP A 297 -5.60 5.16 -6.54
CA ASP A 297 -6.10 6.49 -6.75
C ASP A 297 -6.27 6.76 -8.26
N VAL A 298 -7.31 7.49 -8.60
CA VAL A 298 -7.70 7.86 -9.95
C VAL A 298 -8.18 9.30 -9.92
N TYR A 299 -7.68 10.10 -10.85
CA TYR A 299 -8.17 11.45 -11.10
C TYR A 299 -8.45 11.68 -12.57
N GLY A 300 -9.63 12.24 -12.84
CA GLY A 300 -10.07 12.64 -14.16
C GLY A 300 -10.44 14.10 -14.17
N SER A 301 -10.04 14.82 -15.22
CA SER A 301 -10.51 16.18 -15.51
C SER A 301 -11.04 16.22 -16.93
N SER A 302 -12.19 16.85 -17.13
CA SER A 302 -12.69 17.12 -18.46
C SER A 302 -13.22 18.53 -18.59
N VAL A 303 -12.94 19.12 -19.75
CA VAL A 303 -13.57 20.36 -20.21
C VAL A 303 -14.34 20.05 -21.48
N SER A 304 -15.61 20.46 -21.51
CA SER A 304 -16.42 20.33 -22.71
C SER A 304 -17.06 21.66 -23.08
N SER A 305 -17.25 21.85 -24.38
CA SER A 305 -17.92 23.00 -24.94
C SER A 305 -18.77 22.58 -26.12
N PHE A 306 -19.93 23.20 -26.21
CA PHE A 306 -20.82 23.07 -27.34
C PHE A 306 -21.24 24.46 -27.80
N SER A 307 -21.27 24.66 -29.10
CA SER A 307 -21.77 25.87 -29.72
C SER A 307 -22.62 25.52 -30.94
N ALA A 308 -23.88 25.94 -30.90
CA ALA A 308 -24.82 25.97 -32.00
C ALA A 308 -25.52 27.34 -32.01
N ARG A 309 -26.23 27.68 -33.10
CA ARG A 309 -26.77 29.03 -33.32
C ARG A 309 -27.58 29.62 -32.14
N ALA A 310 -28.32 28.79 -31.43
CA ALA A 310 -29.25 29.22 -30.37
C ALA A 310 -28.92 28.61 -29.00
N VAL A 311 -27.87 27.80 -28.94
CA VAL A 311 -27.50 27.00 -27.78
C VAL A 311 -25.99 26.94 -27.66
N SER A 312 -25.47 27.33 -26.51
CA SER A 312 -24.08 27.09 -26.17
C SER A 312 -23.99 26.60 -24.73
N PHE A 313 -23.07 25.68 -24.47
CA PHE A 313 -22.71 25.38 -23.09
C PHE A 313 -21.21 25.17 -22.95
N TYR A 314 -20.75 25.38 -21.73
CA TYR A 314 -19.43 25.05 -21.24
C TYR A 314 -19.59 24.16 -20.02
N SER A 315 -18.76 23.13 -19.89
CA SER A 315 -18.68 22.33 -18.67
C SER A 315 -17.24 22.15 -18.20
N ASN A 316 -17.04 22.27 -16.90
CA ASN A 316 -15.82 21.86 -16.21
C ASN A 316 -16.18 20.73 -15.25
N SER A 317 -15.56 19.56 -15.43
CA SER A 317 -15.79 18.40 -14.57
C SER A 317 -14.48 17.81 -14.05
N VAL A 318 -14.50 17.39 -12.80
CA VAL A 318 -13.42 16.64 -12.15
C VAL A 318 -14.00 15.43 -11.44
N SER A 319 -13.24 14.34 -11.37
CA SER A 319 -13.60 13.11 -10.67
C SER A 319 -12.37 12.56 -9.94
N GLY A 320 -12.59 12.03 -8.75
CA GLY A 320 -11.62 11.28 -7.96
C GLY A 320 -12.18 9.93 -7.55
N GLU A 321 -11.36 8.89 -7.54
CA GLU A 321 -11.69 7.59 -6.93
C GLU A 321 -10.48 7.10 -6.14
N LEU A 322 -10.67 6.94 -4.84
CA LEU A 322 -9.68 6.50 -3.89
C LEU A 322 -10.13 5.19 -3.25
N LYS A 323 -9.20 4.25 -3.24
CA LYS A 323 -9.35 3.00 -2.51
C LYS A 323 -8.09 2.71 -1.72
N ILE A 324 -8.22 2.70 -0.40
CA ILE A 324 -7.16 2.33 0.53
C ILE A 324 -7.52 1.01 1.16
N VAL A 325 -6.59 0.06 1.12
CA VAL A 325 -6.73 -1.25 1.75
C VAL A 325 -5.59 -1.47 2.74
N ILE A 326 -5.94 -1.74 3.99
CA ILE A 326 -5.00 -1.90 5.10
C ILE A 326 -5.16 -3.31 5.69
N GLY A 327 -4.08 -4.07 5.78
CA GLY A 327 -4.10 -5.36 6.46
C GLY A 327 -4.35 -5.20 7.96
N LYS A 328 -5.30 -5.94 8.53
CA LYS A 328 -5.52 -5.91 9.98
C LYS A 328 -4.35 -6.55 10.73
N GLY A 329 -4.02 -5.97 11.88
CA GLY A 329 -2.91 -6.42 12.72
C GLY A 329 -1.52 -6.07 12.17
N VAL A 330 -1.45 -5.36 11.04
CA VAL A 330 -0.19 -4.82 10.52
C VAL A 330 0.34 -3.76 11.47
N VAL A 331 1.58 -3.94 11.92
CA VAL A 331 2.34 -2.94 12.67
C VAL A 331 3.50 -2.49 11.79
N VAL A 332 3.45 -1.24 11.34
CA VAL A 332 4.57 -0.63 10.62
C VAL A 332 5.63 -0.12 11.58
N LYS A 333 6.89 -0.31 11.20
CA LYS A 333 8.05 -0.01 12.05
C LYS A 333 8.95 1.00 11.32
N PRO A 334 9.43 2.05 11.99
CA PRO A 334 10.32 3.02 11.37
C PRO A 334 11.56 2.40 10.75
N ALA A 335 11.88 2.82 9.53
CA ALA A 335 13.12 2.45 8.85
C ALA A 335 14.33 2.95 9.64
N LYS A 336 15.29 2.05 9.87
CA LYS A 336 16.61 2.37 10.46
C LYS A 336 17.68 2.48 9.38
N ALA A 337 17.59 1.65 8.34
CA ALA A 337 18.42 1.77 7.16
C ALA A 337 17.68 1.35 5.89
N LEU A 338 18.10 1.92 4.76
CA LEU A 338 17.54 1.67 3.43
C LEU A 338 18.63 1.12 2.51
N GLY A 339 18.24 0.15 1.69
CA GLY A 339 19.06 -0.50 0.69
C GLY A 339 18.31 -0.74 -0.61
N VAL A 340 19.05 -0.77 -1.73
CA VAL A 340 18.53 -1.24 -3.02
C VAL A 340 19.49 -2.29 -3.56
N VAL A 341 18.94 -3.43 -3.96
CA VAL A 341 19.69 -4.52 -4.57
C VAL A 341 19.04 -4.93 -5.88
N GLU A 342 19.85 -5.24 -6.89
CA GLU A 342 19.34 -5.80 -8.14
C GLU A 342 19.19 -7.32 -8.02
N MET A 343 18.01 -7.83 -8.39
CA MET A 343 17.70 -9.26 -8.52
C MET A 343 17.07 -9.50 -9.88
N ASN A 344 17.66 -10.35 -10.72
CA ASN A 344 17.15 -10.63 -12.07
C ASN A 344 16.82 -9.36 -12.89
N ARG A 345 17.73 -8.38 -12.90
CA ARG A 345 17.57 -7.07 -13.59
C ARG A 345 16.43 -6.18 -13.12
N VAL A 346 15.83 -6.48 -11.97
CA VAL A 346 14.86 -5.60 -11.31
C VAL A 346 15.41 -5.11 -9.97
N PRO A 347 15.24 -3.80 -9.66
CA PRO A 347 15.62 -3.27 -8.37
C PRO A 347 14.67 -3.78 -7.30
N VAL A 348 15.23 -4.13 -6.14
CA VAL A 348 14.51 -4.56 -4.95
C VAL A 348 14.91 -3.64 -3.82
N VAL A 349 13.93 -2.93 -3.25
CA VAL A 349 14.12 -2.16 -2.02
C VAL A 349 14.11 -3.08 -0.81
N VAL A 350 15.05 -2.86 0.10
CA VAL A 350 15.21 -3.59 1.35
C VAL A 350 15.40 -2.56 2.47
N ILE A 351 14.62 -2.68 3.53
CA ILE A 351 14.70 -1.81 4.71
C ILE A 351 15.07 -2.68 5.91
N LEU A 352 16.02 -2.20 6.70
CA LEU A 352 16.24 -2.67 8.06
C LEU A 352 15.44 -1.76 8.99
N ASN A 353 14.47 -2.30 9.71
CA ASN A 353 13.65 -1.51 10.62
C ASN A 353 14.34 -1.30 11.97
N ASN A 354 13.74 -0.47 12.83
CA ASN A 354 14.29 -0.15 14.15
C ASN A 354 14.30 -1.33 15.15
N ARG A 355 13.62 -2.44 14.84
CA ARG A 355 13.66 -3.71 15.60
C ARG A 355 14.71 -4.70 15.08
N GLY A 356 15.38 -4.37 13.97
CA GLY A 356 16.37 -5.24 13.35
C GLY A 356 15.78 -6.31 12.43
N GLU A 357 14.50 -6.20 12.07
CA GLU A 357 13.88 -7.06 11.06
C GLU A 357 14.00 -6.44 9.67
N VAL A 358 13.91 -7.28 8.65
CA VAL A 358 14.05 -6.88 7.26
C VAL A 358 12.69 -6.83 6.56
N GLU A 359 12.40 -5.69 5.95
CA GLU A 359 11.22 -5.42 5.13
C GLU A 359 11.68 -5.28 3.68
N SER A 360 10.88 -5.77 2.71
CA SER A 360 11.32 -5.71 1.31
C SER A 360 10.17 -5.75 0.32
N THR A 361 10.41 -5.16 -0.84
CA THR A 361 9.56 -5.36 -2.03
C THR A 361 9.75 -6.74 -2.66
N ALA A 362 10.75 -7.54 -2.26
CA ALA A 362 10.86 -8.97 -2.55
C ALA A 362 10.44 -9.80 -1.32
N TYR A 363 10.27 -11.12 -1.47
CA TYR A 363 9.97 -11.98 -0.31
C TYR A 363 11.24 -12.14 0.51
N VAL A 364 11.12 -12.11 1.83
CA VAL A 364 12.25 -12.37 2.74
C VAL A 364 12.03 -13.73 3.38
N ASN A 365 12.86 -14.69 3.01
CA ASN A 365 12.78 -16.08 3.47
C ASN A 365 13.54 -16.29 4.80
N LEU A 366 14.54 -15.45 5.04
CA LEU A 366 15.37 -15.45 6.23
C LEU A 366 15.71 -14.00 6.57
N SER A 367 15.61 -13.64 7.84
CA SER A 367 16.18 -12.40 8.39
C SER A 367 16.94 -12.76 9.66
N HIS A 368 18.22 -12.39 9.73
CA HIS A 368 19.08 -12.73 10.86
C HIS A 368 20.03 -11.56 11.21
N PRO A 369 20.09 -11.09 12.47
CA PRO A 369 20.98 -10.00 12.85
C PRO A 369 22.44 -10.42 12.71
N VAL A 370 23.28 -9.52 12.20
CA VAL A 370 24.72 -9.74 12.03
C VAL A 370 25.53 -8.54 12.51
N TYR A 371 26.77 -8.79 12.89
CA TYR A 371 27.76 -7.78 13.21
C TYR A 371 29.09 -8.10 12.51
N ILE A 372 29.34 -7.46 11.37
CA ILE A 372 30.60 -7.57 10.64
C ILE A 372 31.17 -6.16 10.50
N ARG A 373 32.07 -5.80 11.42
CA ARG A 373 32.59 -4.42 11.63
C ARG A 373 31.53 -3.40 12.08
N GLN A 374 30.29 -3.59 11.68
CA GLN A 374 29.12 -2.78 12.01
C GLN A 374 27.86 -3.65 12.07
N ALA A 375 26.82 -3.16 12.76
CA ALA A 375 25.55 -3.85 12.90
C ALA A 375 24.77 -3.85 11.57
N GLY A 376 24.07 -4.96 11.30
CA GLY A 376 23.18 -5.11 10.16
C GLY A 376 22.28 -6.32 10.30
N ALA A 377 21.63 -6.70 9.21
CA ALA A 377 20.87 -7.95 9.11
C ALA A 377 21.20 -8.65 7.80
N LEU A 378 21.48 -9.95 7.88
CA LEU A 378 21.47 -10.86 6.75
C LEU A 378 20.02 -11.12 6.34
N ALA A 379 19.72 -11.00 5.06
CA ALA A 379 18.45 -11.37 4.48
C ALA A 379 18.62 -12.34 3.32
N GLU A 380 17.79 -13.38 3.27
CA GLU A 380 17.58 -14.18 2.06
C GLU A 380 16.36 -13.61 1.32
N LEU A 381 16.60 -12.98 0.18
CA LEU A 381 15.55 -12.44 -0.67
C LEU A 381 15.18 -13.44 -1.75
N SER A 382 13.89 -13.56 -2.06
CA SER A 382 13.41 -14.33 -3.20
C SER A 382 12.44 -13.55 -4.08
N LEU A 383 12.65 -13.66 -5.39
CA LEU A 383 11.82 -13.02 -6.40
C LEU A 383 11.85 -13.83 -7.70
N ASN A 384 10.67 -14.18 -8.23
CA ASN A 384 10.50 -14.90 -9.50
C ASN A 384 11.42 -16.14 -9.64
N GLY A 385 11.53 -16.94 -8.58
CA GLY A 385 12.37 -18.15 -8.54
C GLY A 385 13.88 -17.91 -8.38
N THR A 386 14.33 -16.65 -8.31
CA THR A 386 15.72 -16.30 -7.99
C THR A 386 15.84 -16.00 -6.49
N THR A 387 16.84 -16.58 -5.83
CA THR A 387 17.19 -16.25 -4.44
C THR A 387 18.53 -15.52 -4.36
N LYS A 388 18.68 -14.65 -3.36
CA LYS A 388 19.91 -13.88 -3.15
C LYS A 388 20.08 -13.55 -1.67
N PHE A 389 21.29 -13.76 -1.15
CA PHE A 389 21.65 -13.30 0.19
C PHE A 389 22.23 -11.89 0.13
N VAL A 390 21.77 -11.03 1.03
CA VAL A 390 22.27 -9.66 1.19
C VAL A 390 22.47 -9.34 2.66
N ILE A 391 23.35 -8.40 2.96
CA ILE A 391 23.40 -7.76 4.27
C ILE A 391 23.00 -6.31 4.10
N VAL A 392 22.04 -5.85 4.90
CA VAL A 392 21.69 -4.44 5.04
C VAL A 392 22.28 -3.93 6.34
N PHE A 393 23.19 -2.97 6.23
CA PHE A 393 23.85 -2.37 7.38
C PHE A 393 23.15 -1.10 7.84
N VAL A 394 23.33 -0.75 9.11
CA VAL A 394 22.74 0.47 9.72
C VAL A 394 23.22 1.78 9.10
N ASN A 395 24.29 1.74 8.29
CA ASN A 395 24.85 2.90 7.57
C ASN A 395 24.25 3.09 6.16
N ASN A 396 23.12 2.45 5.84
CA ASN A 396 22.48 2.41 4.51
C ASN A 396 23.28 1.69 3.42
N GLN A 397 24.34 0.96 3.77
CA GLN A 397 25.04 0.12 2.81
C GLN A 397 24.33 -1.23 2.71
N THR A 398 24.11 -1.69 1.48
CA THR A 398 23.62 -3.05 1.20
C THR A 398 24.63 -3.77 0.32
N VAL A 399 25.02 -4.97 0.74
CA VAL A 399 26.04 -5.77 0.07
C VAL A 399 25.52 -7.16 -0.25
N ASN A 400 26.00 -7.72 -1.37
CA ASN A 400 25.70 -9.10 -1.73
C ASN A 400 26.54 -10.05 -0.88
N VAL A 401 25.95 -11.15 -0.44
CA VAL A 401 26.66 -12.22 0.24
C VAL A 401 26.78 -13.42 -0.69
N THR A 402 28.01 -13.89 -0.90
CA THR A 402 28.25 -15.06 -1.74
C THR A 402 28.09 -16.32 -0.94
N THR A 403 27.17 -17.21 -1.34
CA THR A 403 27.10 -18.55 -0.74
C THR A 403 28.24 -19.40 -1.26
N VAL A 404 29.11 -19.89 -0.36
CA VAL A 404 30.24 -20.74 -0.70
C VAL A 404 30.08 -22.13 -0.10
N LYS A 405 30.42 -23.15 -0.87
CA LYS A 405 30.46 -24.53 -0.38
C LYS A 405 31.84 -24.79 0.24
N PRO A 406 31.93 -25.36 1.45
CA PRO A 406 33.22 -25.80 1.99
C PRO A 406 33.91 -26.78 1.04
N VAL A 407 35.20 -26.53 0.78
CA VAL A 407 36.08 -27.38 -0.02
C VAL A 407 36.41 -28.66 0.74
N ASN A 408 36.66 -28.52 2.05
CA ASN A 408 36.98 -29.62 2.93
C ASN A 408 36.48 -29.35 4.34
N VAL A 409 35.99 -30.40 5.02
CA VAL A 409 35.59 -30.35 6.43
C VAL A 409 36.19 -31.57 7.13
N THR A 410 37.14 -31.34 8.02
CA THR A 410 37.83 -32.41 8.77
C THR A 410 37.67 -32.20 10.27
N ILE A 411 37.48 -33.29 11.01
CA ILE A 411 37.45 -33.24 12.48
C ILE A 411 38.89 -33.10 13.00
N THR A 412 39.11 -32.20 13.95
CA THR A 412 40.40 -31.94 14.57
C THR A 412 40.22 -31.58 16.06
N ARG A 413 41.33 -31.38 16.77
CA ARG A 413 41.37 -30.78 18.11
C ARG A 413 42.15 -29.47 18.05
N ILE A 414 41.57 -28.42 18.62
CA ILE A 414 42.26 -27.13 18.79
C ILE A 414 42.30 -26.73 20.25
N ALA A 415 43.40 -26.10 20.67
CA ALA A 415 43.55 -25.55 22.00
C ALA A 415 43.23 -24.04 21.98
N ILE A 416 42.27 -23.61 22.79
CA ILE A 416 41.92 -22.20 22.97
C ILE A 416 42.06 -21.88 24.46
N ASN A 417 42.90 -20.90 24.79
CA ASN A 417 43.18 -20.50 26.17
C ASN A 417 43.52 -21.70 27.10
N GLY A 418 44.33 -22.64 26.62
CA GLY A 418 44.76 -23.82 27.40
C GLY A 418 43.74 -24.96 27.50
N THR A 419 42.55 -24.83 26.90
CA THR A 419 41.52 -25.89 26.86
C THR A 419 41.41 -26.47 25.46
N ALA A 420 41.41 -27.80 25.33
CA ALA A 420 41.24 -28.47 24.06
C ALA A 420 39.76 -28.71 23.76
N TYR A 421 39.35 -28.40 22.54
CA TYR A 421 37.99 -28.60 22.03
C TYR A 421 38.02 -29.51 20.82
N SER A 422 36.98 -30.32 20.66
CA SER A 422 36.70 -30.97 19.38
C SER A 422 36.19 -29.92 18.39
N ALA A 423 36.78 -29.89 17.20
CA ALA A 423 36.49 -28.87 16.21
C ALA A 423 36.31 -29.47 14.81
N GLN A 424 35.46 -28.85 14.00
CA GLN A 424 35.46 -29.05 12.56
C GLN A 424 36.35 -27.97 11.94
N ARG A 425 37.47 -28.37 11.32
CA ARG A 425 38.28 -27.50 10.48
C ARG A 425 37.64 -27.43 9.10
N VAL A 426 37.16 -26.25 8.75
CA VAL A 426 36.42 -25.95 7.53
C VAL A 426 37.32 -25.11 6.62
N VAL A 427 37.59 -25.61 5.42
CA VAL A 427 38.33 -24.88 4.38
C VAL A 427 37.32 -24.38 3.35
N VAL A 428 37.33 -23.08 3.09
CA VAL A 428 36.46 -22.43 2.09
C VAL A 428 37.31 -21.72 1.04
N THR A 429 36.78 -21.57 -0.16
CA THR A 429 37.36 -20.68 -1.17
C THR A 429 36.63 -19.35 -1.10
N PRO A 430 37.23 -18.31 -0.49
CA PRO A 430 36.55 -17.04 -0.33
C PRO A 430 36.31 -16.38 -1.69
N SER A 431 35.07 -15.97 -1.94
CA SER A 431 34.67 -15.28 -3.16
C SER A 431 33.71 -14.14 -2.83
N GLY A 432 34.07 -12.91 -3.18
CA GLY A 432 33.32 -11.70 -2.83
C GLY A 432 33.74 -11.08 -1.50
N GLU A 433 33.07 -9.99 -1.13
CA GLU A 433 33.38 -9.21 0.09
C GLU A 433 32.88 -9.89 1.36
N TYR A 434 31.75 -10.60 1.27
CA TYR A 434 31.15 -11.35 2.37
C TYR A 434 30.74 -12.73 1.88
N ILE A 435 30.95 -13.75 2.72
CA ILE A 435 30.59 -15.13 2.41
C ILE A 435 29.58 -15.69 3.41
N LEU A 436 28.75 -16.61 2.93
CA LEU A 436 27.90 -17.47 3.75
C LEU A 436 28.23 -18.92 3.42
N PHE A 437 28.56 -19.72 4.43
CA PHE A 437 28.70 -21.16 4.28
C PHE A 437 28.01 -21.89 5.43
N ASN A 438 27.82 -23.19 5.27
CA ASN A 438 27.31 -24.04 6.35
C ASN A 438 28.04 -25.38 6.44
N VAL A 439 28.03 -25.95 7.65
CA VAL A 439 28.53 -27.30 7.93
C VAL A 439 27.53 -28.04 8.83
N SER A 440 27.42 -29.35 8.64
CA SER A 440 26.59 -30.19 9.52
C SER A 440 27.14 -30.18 10.94
N LEU A 441 26.25 -30.15 11.93
CA LEU A 441 26.62 -30.25 13.34
C LEU A 441 27.40 -31.54 13.59
N LEU A 442 28.54 -31.43 14.30
CA LEU A 442 29.33 -32.59 14.72
C LEU A 442 28.64 -33.37 15.85
N THR A 443 28.00 -32.64 16.76
CA THR A 443 27.31 -33.17 17.93
C THR A 443 25.97 -32.47 18.07
N ASN A 444 24.94 -33.21 18.48
CA ASN A 444 23.62 -32.65 18.76
C ASN A 444 23.67 -31.97 20.13
N THR A 445 24.15 -30.72 20.17
CA THR A 445 24.36 -29.95 21.40
C THR A 445 23.25 -28.92 21.57
N THR A 446 22.84 -28.68 22.81
CA THR A 446 21.98 -27.54 23.17
C THR A 446 22.75 -26.22 23.23
N GLU A 447 24.08 -26.29 23.33
CA GLU A 447 24.96 -25.12 23.36
C GLU A 447 25.25 -24.59 21.95
N GLN A 448 25.30 -23.27 21.80
CA GLN A 448 25.57 -22.61 20.53
C GLN A 448 27.04 -22.85 20.11
N PRO A 449 27.29 -23.33 18.89
CA PRO A 449 28.65 -23.47 18.37
C PRO A 449 29.38 -22.14 18.33
N ILE A 450 30.68 -22.15 18.64
CA ILE A 450 31.55 -20.98 18.51
C ILE A 450 32.44 -21.20 17.29
N VAL A 451 32.68 -20.14 16.52
CA VAL A 451 33.51 -20.23 15.31
C VAL A 451 34.71 -19.32 15.45
N TYR A 452 35.88 -19.84 15.14
CA TYR A 452 37.12 -19.08 15.01
C TYR A 452 37.56 -19.08 13.56
N LYS A 453 38.10 -17.96 13.08
CA LYS A 453 38.75 -17.86 11.77
C LYS A 453 40.25 -17.71 11.93
N GLU A 454 40.99 -18.34 11.04
CA GLU A 454 42.44 -18.23 11.00
C GLU A 454 42.85 -16.94 10.29
N THR A 455 43.71 -16.15 10.93
CA THR A 455 44.26 -14.89 10.40
C THR A 455 45.78 -14.90 10.53
N SER A 456 46.46 -13.94 9.91
CA SER A 456 47.91 -13.78 10.06
C SER A 456 48.35 -13.54 11.52
N SER A 457 47.46 -13.03 12.38
CA SER A 457 47.68 -12.81 13.81
C SER A 457 47.23 -13.97 14.70
N GLY A 458 46.78 -15.09 14.12
CA GLY A 458 46.27 -16.25 14.86
C GLY A 458 44.75 -16.42 14.73
N LEU A 459 44.15 -17.11 15.70
CA LEU A 459 42.71 -17.40 15.72
C LEU A 459 41.92 -16.20 16.26
N VAL A 460 40.97 -15.71 15.46
CA VAL A 460 40.05 -14.65 15.86
C VAL A 460 38.64 -15.24 15.93
N GLN A 461 37.94 -15.00 17.05
CA GLN A 461 36.57 -15.45 17.19
C GLN A 461 35.66 -14.67 16.22
N VAL A 462 34.87 -15.38 15.43
CA VAL A 462 33.79 -14.80 14.63
C VAL A 462 32.71 -14.31 15.60
N ASN A 463 32.13 -13.13 15.34
CA ASN A 463 31.08 -12.60 16.19
C ASN A 463 29.94 -13.62 16.35
N SER A 464 29.47 -13.83 17.58
CA SER A 464 28.45 -14.84 17.87
C SER A 464 27.13 -14.60 17.11
N THR A 465 26.79 -13.35 16.80
CA THR A 465 25.61 -13.03 15.98
C THR A 465 25.75 -13.52 14.53
N ASN A 466 26.96 -13.67 14.04
CA ASN A 466 27.22 -14.13 12.67
C ASN A 466 27.19 -15.66 12.52
N VAL A 467 27.00 -16.37 13.64
CA VAL A 467 26.98 -17.84 13.71
C VAL A 467 25.62 -18.28 14.23
N PHE A 468 24.88 -19.00 13.41
CA PHE A 468 23.54 -19.48 13.79
C PHE A 468 23.31 -20.90 13.32
N VAL A 469 22.46 -21.62 14.06
CA VAL A 469 22.12 -23.00 13.75
C VAL A 469 20.76 -23.02 13.08
N THR A 470 20.68 -23.65 11.90
CA THR A 470 19.43 -23.84 11.17
C THR A 470 19.43 -25.21 10.51
N ASN A 471 18.32 -25.94 10.63
CA ASN A 471 18.13 -27.27 10.02
C ASN A 471 19.31 -28.24 10.26
N GLY A 472 19.82 -28.30 11.49
CA GLY A 472 20.93 -29.19 11.88
C GLY A 472 22.31 -28.81 11.33
N LYS A 473 22.45 -27.59 10.81
CA LYS A 473 23.72 -27.05 10.28
C LYS A 473 24.10 -25.76 10.99
N VAL A 474 25.40 -25.56 11.17
CA VAL A 474 25.99 -24.29 11.58
C VAL A 474 26.19 -23.44 10.33
N ALA A 475 25.48 -22.32 10.24
CA ALA A 475 25.67 -21.30 9.23
C ALA A 475 26.58 -20.20 9.76
N VAL A 476 27.52 -19.75 8.92
CA VAL A 476 28.50 -18.71 9.26
C VAL A 476 28.49 -17.66 8.16
N VAL A 477 28.31 -16.41 8.55
CA VAL A 477 28.43 -15.23 7.69
C VAL A 477 29.64 -14.43 8.14
N ASP A 478 30.54 -14.01 7.24
CA ASP A 478 31.75 -13.33 7.70
C ASP A 478 32.41 -12.51 6.59
N ASP A 479 33.30 -11.58 6.98
CA ASP A 479 34.32 -11.10 6.06
C ASP A 479 35.41 -12.18 5.90
N PRO A 480 35.63 -12.66 4.66
CA PRO A 480 36.14 -14.00 4.41
C PRO A 480 37.57 -14.26 4.94
N SER A 481 37.77 -15.46 5.49
CA SER A 481 39.06 -16.15 5.62
C SER A 481 39.04 -17.47 4.82
N THR A 482 40.18 -18.14 4.72
CA THR A 482 40.31 -19.44 4.05
C THR A 482 39.98 -20.60 4.99
N ILE A 483 40.26 -20.45 6.29
CA ILE A 483 40.15 -21.54 7.26
C ILE A 483 39.33 -21.08 8.48
N TYR A 484 38.37 -21.91 8.85
CA TYR A 484 37.50 -21.74 10.01
C TYR A 484 37.54 -22.99 10.90
N TYR A 485 37.35 -22.79 12.20
CA TYR A 485 37.21 -23.85 13.19
C TYR A 485 35.89 -23.68 13.92
N VAL A 486 34.98 -24.64 13.75
CA VAL A 486 33.71 -24.69 14.47
C VAL A 486 33.89 -25.57 15.70
N ILE A 487 33.78 -24.99 16.89
CA ILE A 487 33.95 -25.67 18.18
C ILE A 487 32.62 -25.86 18.91
N TYR A 488 32.58 -26.91 19.71
CA TYR A 488 31.42 -27.29 20.52
C TYR A 488 31.83 -27.26 22.01
N PRO A 489 31.36 -26.28 22.81
CA PRO A 489 31.88 -26.06 24.16
C PRO A 489 31.69 -27.28 25.08
N SER A 490 30.63 -28.06 24.90
CA SER A 490 30.38 -29.34 25.56
C SER A 490 31.46 -30.41 25.37
N THR A 491 32.45 -30.19 24.50
CA THR A 491 33.58 -31.11 24.26
C THR A 491 34.89 -30.66 24.91
N ALA A 492 34.84 -29.63 25.76
CA ALA A 492 36.00 -29.09 26.45
C ALA A 492 36.71 -30.16 27.29
N THR A 493 38.00 -30.38 27.01
CA THR A 493 38.89 -31.19 27.83
C THR A 493 40.08 -30.32 28.25
N PRO A 494 40.42 -30.22 29.54
CA PRO A 494 41.62 -29.49 29.97
C PRO A 494 42.86 -30.09 29.28
N VAL A 495 43.73 -29.26 28.72
CA VAL A 495 45.04 -29.74 28.27
C VAL A 495 45.89 -29.90 29.52
N SER A 496 46.16 -31.14 29.92
CA SER A 496 47.12 -31.40 30.99
C SER A 496 48.49 -30.88 30.54
N THR A 497 48.92 -29.77 31.11
CA THR A 497 50.33 -29.38 31.11
C THR A 497 51.08 -30.45 31.89
N THR A 498 51.67 -31.42 31.21
CA THR A 498 52.71 -32.27 31.79
C THR A 498 53.93 -31.39 32.02
N THR A 499 53.96 -30.68 33.14
CA THR A 499 55.22 -30.31 33.76
C THR A 499 55.86 -31.61 34.23
N THR A 500 56.87 -32.09 33.51
CA THR A 500 57.84 -33.04 34.04
C THR A 500 58.54 -32.38 35.22
N SER A 501 57.98 -32.52 36.41
CA SER A 501 58.64 -32.22 37.67
C SER A 501 59.31 -33.50 38.17
N THR A 502 60.63 -33.53 38.03
CA THR A 502 61.50 -34.48 38.71
C THR A 502 61.24 -34.39 40.22
N SER A 503 60.96 -35.55 40.80
CA SER A 503 60.66 -35.76 42.22
C SER A 503 61.74 -35.18 43.15
N VAL A 504 61.33 -34.33 44.10
CA VAL A 504 61.99 -34.24 45.40
C VAL A 504 60.91 -34.20 46.48
N THR A 505 60.97 -35.22 47.33
CA THR A 505 60.16 -35.45 48.52
C THR A 505 60.32 -34.32 49.53
N SER A 506 59.22 -33.82 50.09
CA SER A 506 59.14 -33.33 51.48
C SER A 506 57.68 -33.15 51.88
N SER A 507 57.32 -33.85 52.95
CA SER A 507 56.09 -33.73 53.74
C SER A 507 55.78 -32.30 54.16
N VAL A 508 54.50 -31.97 54.31
CA VAL A 508 53.88 -31.52 55.58
C VAL A 508 52.38 -31.34 55.37
N SER A 509 51.62 -31.91 56.30
CA SER A 509 50.16 -31.90 56.43
C SER A 509 49.65 -30.53 56.87
N TYR A 510 48.50 -30.10 56.33
CA TYR A 510 47.53 -29.30 57.09
C TYR A 510 46.10 -29.74 56.77
N THR A 511 45.40 -30.12 57.83
CA THR A 511 43.97 -30.34 57.94
C THR A 511 43.23 -29.00 57.92
N THR A 512 42.08 -28.94 57.27
CA THR A 512 40.93 -28.17 57.79
C THR A 512 39.63 -28.66 57.14
N THR A 513 38.77 -29.16 58.01
CA THR A 513 37.36 -29.48 57.84
C THR A 513 36.53 -28.22 57.60
N ILE A 514 35.41 -28.35 56.86
CA ILE A 514 34.06 -28.00 57.30
C ILE A 514 33.04 -28.62 56.33
N SER A 515 32.11 -29.38 56.91
CA SER A 515 30.92 -30.00 56.35
C SER A 515 29.89 -28.97 55.88
N THR A 516 28.93 -29.34 55.01
CA THR A 516 27.49 -29.51 55.34
C THR A 516 26.74 -30.06 54.11
N ALA A 517 25.85 -31.02 54.36
CA ALA A 517 24.88 -31.65 53.45
C ALA A 517 23.71 -30.67 53.10
N ILE A 518 22.69 -30.91 52.24
CA ILE A 518 21.73 -32.03 52.15
C ILE A 518 20.99 -31.96 50.79
N SER A 519 20.64 -33.15 50.32
CA SER A 519 19.67 -33.62 49.30
C SER A 519 18.34 -32.85 49.13
N THR A 520 17.72 -32.90 47.94
CA THR A 520 16.45 -33.64 47.70
C THR A 520 15.95 -33.57 46.24
N THR A 521 15.61 -34.74 45.73
CA THR A 521 14.79 -35.08 44.55
C THR A 521 13.30 -34.82 44.78
N VAL A 522 12.57 -34.36 43.75
CA VAL A 522 11.14 -34.68 43.55
C VAL A 522 10.80 -34.76 42.05
N THR A 523 10.07 -35.82 41.70
CA THR A 523 9.53 -36.23 40.39
C THR A 523 8.03 -35.93 40.33
N SER A 524 7.48 -35.50 39.17
CA SER A 524 6.10 -35.74 38.63
C SER A 524 5.75 -34.64 37.61
N SER A 525 4.84 -34.76 36.63
CA SER A 525 4.22 -35.82 35.82
C SER A 525 3.31 -35.10 34.81
N VAL A 526 3.07 -35.74 33.66
CA VAL A 526 2.30 -35.28 32.49
C VAL A 526 0.81 -35.04 32.77
N SER A 527 0.16 -34.12 32.04
CA SER A 527 -1.25 -34.24 31.62
C SER A 527 -1.59 -33.33 30.42
N THR A 528 -2.07 -33.98 29.36
CA THR A 528 -2.71 -33.46 28.13
C THR A 528 -4.16 -33.04 28.35
N ILE A 529 -4.63 -32.01 27.64
CA ILE A 529 -6.07 -31.79 27.41
C ILE A 529 -6.33 -31.21 26.01
N THR A 530 -7.22 -31.88 25.29
CA THR A 530 -7.82 -31.57 23.98
C THR A 530 -9.00 -30.60 24.15
N PRO A 531 -9.34 -29.76 23.15
CA PRO A 531 -10.69 -29.23 23.01
C PRO A 531 -11.41 -29.69 21.74
N THR A 532 -12.72 -29.77 21.92
CA THR A 532 -13.75 -30.49 21.19
C THR A 532 -14.36 -29.68 20.04
N GLN A 533 -14.75 -30.40 19.00
CA GLN A 533 -15.48 -30.00 17.80
C GLN A 533 -16.97 -29.70 18.12
N VAL A 534 -17.52 -28.61 17.57
CA VAL A 534 -18.98 -28.33 17.55
C VAL A 534 -19.39 -27.99 16.11
N SER A 535 -20.47 -28.62 15.64
CA SER A 535 -21.04 -28.53 14.29
C SER A 535 -22.39 -27.81 14.27
N SER A 536 -22.77 -27.40 13.05
CA SER A 536 -24.10 -26.97 12.54
C SER A 536 -24.47 -25.49 12.73
N THR A 537 -25.02 -24.76 11.76
CA THR A 537 -26.06 -25.11 10.77
C THR A 537 -25.92 -24.30 9.46
N SER A 538 -26.28 -24.90 8.31
CA SER A 538 -26.31 -24.23 7.00
C SER A 538 -27.71 -23.68 6.69
N ILE A 539 -27.81 -22.41 6.31
CA ILE A 539 -29.04 -21.80 5.79
C ILE A 539 -28.87 -21.60 4.28
N LYS A 540 -29.75 -22.23 3.50
CA LYS A 540 -29.88 -22.05 2.04
C LYS A 540 -30.70 -20.77 1.75
N PRO A 541 -30.21 -19.81 0.94
CA PRO A 541 -31.06 -18.75 0.41
C PRO A 541 -31.79 -19.20 -0.86
N SER A 542 -33.09 -18.95 -0.88
CA SER A 542 -34.01 -19.16 -2.01
C SER A 542 -33.79 -18.14 -3.12
N THR A 543 -33.59 -18.60 -4.35
CA THR A 543 -33.37 -17.76 -5.53
C THR A 543 -34.70 -17.40 -6.20
N ASN A 544 -34.98 -16.11 -6.36
CA ASN A 544 -36.18 -15.56 -7.02
C ASN A 544 -36.04 -15.61 -8.56
N TYR A 545 -36.47 -16.70 -9.19
CA TYR A 545 -36.47 -16.87 -10.66
C TYR A 545 -37.49 -15.99 -11.40
N THR A 546 -38.44 -15.37 -10.70
CA THR A 546 -39.51 -14.54 -11.28
C THR A 546 -39.05 -13.16 -11.72
N ILE A 547 -38.02 -12.57 -11.11
CA ILE A 547 -37.54 -11.22 -11.45
C ILE A 547 -36.66 -11.25 -12.71
N ILE A 548 -35.87 -12.31 -12.89
CA ILE A 548 -35.01 -12.49 -14.08
C ILE A 548 -35.86 -12.69 -15.35
N ALA A 549 -36.99 -13.41 -15.24
CA ALA A 549 -37.91 -13.60 -16.36
C ALA A 549 -38.59 -12.30 -16.83
N VAL A 550 -38.92 -11.39 -15.89
CA VAL A 550 -39.54 -10.09 -16.22
C VAL A 550 -38.55 -9.16 -16.92
N ILE A 551 -37.28 -9.16 -16.50
CA ILE A 551 -36.23 -8.34 -17.12
C ILE A 551 -35.94 -8.82 -18.56
N ALA A 552 -35.91 -10.13 -18.79
CA ALA A 552 -35.70 -10.69 -20.13
C ALA A 552 -36.82 -10.30 -21.12
N ILE A 553 -38.08 -10.29 -20.66
CA ILE A 553 -39.23 -9.90 -21.50
C ILE A 553 -39.17 -8.41 -21.87
N VAL A 554 -38.78 -7.54 -20.94
CA VAL A 554 -38.64 -6.10 -21.21
C VAL A 554 -37.55 -5.82 -22.25
N ILE A 555 -36.41 -6.52 -22.18
CA ILE A 555 -35.31 -6.38 -23.14
C ILE A 555 -35.75 -6.81 -24.55
N ILE A 556 -36.49 -7.92 -24.66
CA ILE A 556 -36.99 -8.41 -25.96
C ILE A 556 -37.97 -7.39 -26.59
N VAL A 557 -38.84 -6.78 -25.79
CA VAL A 557 -39.79 -5.75 -26.28
C VAL A 557 -39.05 -4.50 -26.76
N ILE A 558 -38.00 -4.06 -26.06
CA ILE A 558 -37.20 -2.90 -26.47
C ILE A 558 -36.47 -3.19 -27.80
N ILE A 559 -35.87 -4.37 -27.93
CA ILE A 559 -35.19 -4.77 -29.19
C ILE A 559 -36.18 -4.84 -30.35
N ALA A 560 -37.38 -5.38 -30.14
CA ALA A 560 -38.42 -5.44 -31.16
C ALA A 560 -38.90 -4.04 -31.60
N VAL A 561 -39.06 -3.10 -30.66
CA VAL A 561 -39.45 -1.72 -30.98
C VAL A 561 -38.34 -1.00 -31.76
N VAL A 562 -37.08 -1.19 -31.38
CA VAL A 562 -35.93 -0.62 -32.11
C VAL A 562 -35.82 -1.21 -33.51
N ALA A 563 -36.02 -2.51 -33.68
CA ALA A 563 -36.01 -3.16 -34.99
C ALA A 563 -37.15 -2.64 -35.90
N ILE A 564 -38.36 -2.43 -35.36
CA ILE A 564 -39.48 -1.86 -36.10
C ILE A 564 -39.23 -0.40 -36.49
N MET A 565 -38.57 0.37 -35.63
CA MET A 565 -38.21 1.75 -35.92
C MET A 565 -37.10 1.86 -36.98
N ILE A 566 -36.16 0.93 -37.01
CA ILE A 566 -35.12 0.86 -38.05
C ILE A 566 -35.71 0.40 -39.37
N TYR A 567 -36.67 -0.54 -39.37
CA TYR A 567 -37.33 -1.02 -40.59
C TYR A 567 -38.30 0.00 -41.23
N ARG A 568 -38.68 1.05 -40.50
CA ARG A 568 -39.57 2.13 -40.98
C ARG A 568 -38.84 3.40 -41.47
N ARG A 569 -37.51 3.40 -41.46
CA ARG A 569 -36.67 4.35 -42.19
C ARG A 569 -36.08 3.67 -43.41
#